data_AF-A0A101J325-F1
#
_entry.id   AF-A0A101J325-F1
#
_cell.length_a   1.000
_cell.length_b   1.000
_cell.length_c   1.000
_cell.angle_alpha   90.00
_cell.angle_beta   90.00
_cell.angle_gamma   90.00
#
_symmetry.space_group_name_H-M   'P 1'
#
loop_
_entity.id
_entity.type
_entity.pdbx_description
1 polymer ?
#
loop_
_entity_poly.entity_id
_entity_poly.type
_entity_poly.pdbx_seq_one_letter_code
_entity_poly.pdbx_strand_id
1 'polypeptide(L)'
;MKVVLLSVGKTDHPLLSQIIEDYRKKVNHYIPFEMRMVPDPKNRRNLSEKEQKAEEAQLLLKVLQPSDHVVLLDEKGKQYRSTEFAGYLEKKSHSVSRQLVFLVG
;
A
#
# COMPACT_ATOMS: atom_id res chain seq x y z
N MET A 1 0.67 -11.95 -11.32
CA MET A 1 0.43 -10.70 -10.58
C MET A 1 1.12 -10.76 -9.22
N LYS A 2 1.82 -9.71 -8.82
CA LYS A 2 2.34 -9.49 -7.45
C LYS A 2 1.49 -8.41 -6.77
N VAL A 3 1.19 -8.57 -5.48
CA VAL A 3 0.53 -7.53 -4.69
C VAL A 3 1.57 -6.81 -3.84
N VAL A 4 1.51 -5.49 -3.83
CA VAL A 4 2.38 -4.64 -3.01
C VAL A 4 1.50 -3.76 -2.13
N LEU A 5 1.77 -3.71 -0.84
CA LEU A 5 1.28 -2.67 0.05
C LEU A 5 2.37 -1.61 0.18
N LEU A 6 2.10 -0.39 -0.27
CA LEU A 6 3.01 0.75 -0.21
C LEU A 6 2.47 1.77 0.79
N SER A 7 3.22 2.06 1.85
CA SER A 7 2.82 3.01 2.90
C SER A 7 3.90 4.04 3.21
N VAL A 8 3.49 5.17 3.78
CA VAL A 8 4.39 6.16 4.40
C VAL A 8 4.65 5.77 5.85
N GLY A 9 5.91 5.83 6.27
CA GLY A 9 6.33 5.53 7.63
C GLY A 9 6.38 4.04 7.97
N LYS A 10 7.00 3.72 9.10
CA LYS A 10 7.06 2.37 9.65
C LYS A 10 6.21 2.30 10.92
N THR A 11 5.59 1.14 11.17
CA THR A 11 5.01 0.85 12.48
C THR A 11 6.11 0.77 13.53
N ASP A 12 6.00 1.62 14.55
CA ASP A 12 6.88 1.66 15.72
C ASP A 12 6.40 0.72 16.84
N HIS A 13 5.13 0.33 16.83
CA HIS A 13 4.54 -0.56 17.83
C HIS A 13 4.95 -2.04 17.63
N PRO A 14 5.72 -2.67 18.54
CA PRO A 14 6.28 -4.01 18.33
C PRO A 14 5.25 -5.11 18.09
N LEU A 15 4.14 -5.10 18.85
CA LEU A 15 3.05 -6.08 18.69
C LEU A 15 2.40 -6.01 17.30
N LEU A 16 2.16 -4.80 16.79
CA LEU A 16 1.54 -4.62 15.47
C LEU A 16 2.51 -5.11 14.38
N SER A 17 3.79 -4.80 14.50
CA SER A 17 4.82 -5.31 13.57
C SER A 17 4.86 -6.84 13.52
N GLN A 18 4.70 -7.52 14.66
CA GLN A 18 4.61 -8.99 14.71
C GLN A 18 3.35 -9.51 14.01
N ILE A 19 2.18 -8.97 14.34
CA ILE A 19 0.91 -9.38 13.75
C ILE A 19 0.94 -9.16 12.23
N ILE A 20 1.42 -8.00 11.78
CA ILE A 20 1.58 -7.68 10.36
C ILE A 20 2.46 -8.72 9.65
N GLU A 21 3.59 -9.09 10.24
CA GLU A 21 4.50 -10.09 9.64
C GLU A 21 3.85 -11.49 9.56
N ASP A 22 3.07 -11.88 10.55
CA ASP A 22 2.33 -13.14 10.53
C ASP A 22 1.30 -13.18 9.40
N TYR A 23 0.55 -12.09 9.20
CA TYR A 23 -0.38 -11.98 8.07
C TYR A 23 0.36 -11.90 6.73
N ARG A 24 1.48 -11.18 6.67
CA ARG A 24 2.33 -11.10 5.47
C ARG A 24 2.74 -12.50 5.01
N LYS A 25 3.22 -13.35 5.93
CA LYS A 25 3.60 -14.74 5.64
C LYS A 25 2.43 -15.59 5.16
N LYS A 26 1.26 -15.47 5.82
CA LYS A 26 0.04 -16.18 5.42
C LYS A 26 -0.41 -15.80 4.01
N VAL A 27 -0.46 -14.50 3.69
CA VAL A 27 -0.86 -14.02 2.37
C VAL A 27 0.14 -14.44 1.30
N ASN A 28 1.44 -14.35 1.60
CA ASN A 28 2.51 -14.68 0.65
C ASN A 28 2.52 -16.16 0.23
N HIS A 29 1.85 -17.05 0.98
CA HIS A 29 1.64 -18.44 0.57
C HIS A 29 0.71 -18.56 -0.65
N TYR A 30 -0.24 -17.64 -0.80
CA TYR A 30 -1.26 -17.70 -1.86
C TYR A 30 -0.95 -16.78 -3.03
N ILE A 31 -0.36 -15.62 -2.77
CA ILE A 31 -0.01 -14.63 -3.79
C ILE A 31 1.29 -13.93 -3.42
N PRO A 32 2.23 -13.73 -4.38
CA PRO A 32 3.44 -12.96 -4.10
C PRO A 32 3.07 -11.59 -3.52
N PHE A 33 3.40 -11.38 -2.25
CA PHE A 33 3.02 -10.21 -1.48
C PHE A 33 4.25 -9.53 -0.88
N GLU A 34 4.34 -8.22 -1.06
CA GLU A 34 5.43 -7.40 -0.55
C GLU A 34 4.86 -6.18 0.18
N MET A 35 5.50 -5.79 1.28
CA MET A 35 5.25 -4.48 1.89
C MET A 35 6.46 -3.58 1.62
N ARG A 36 6.20 -2.38 1.13
CA ARG A 36 7.19 -1.32 0.92
C ARG A 36 6.80 -0.12 1.77
N MET A 37 7.79 0.47 2.41
CA MET A 37 7.61 1.65 3.24
C MET A 37 8.53 2.76 2.73
N VAL A 38 7.97 3.93 2.48
CA VAL A 38 8.76 5.15 2.26
C VAL A 38 8.96 5.86 3.60
N PRO A 39 10.11 6.50 3.83
CA PRO A 39 10.34 7.24 5.07
C PRO A 39 9.40 8.45 5.16
N ASP A 40 9.09 8.89 6.38
CA ASP A 40 8.44 10.18 6.61
C ASP A 40 9.27 11.34 6.00
N PRO A 41 8.61 12.42 5.55
CA PRO A 41 9.28 13.65 5.13
C PRO A 41 10.25 14.19 6.19
N LYS A 42 11.40 14.70 5.74
CA LYS A 42 12.35 15.37 6.65
C LYS A 42 11.69 16.64 7.18
N ASN A 43 11.85 16.93 8.47
CA ASN A 43 11.23 18.10 9.12
C ASN A 43 9.70 18.14 9.06
N ARG A 44 9.01 16.99 8.95
CA ARG A 44 7.54 16.88 8.93
C ARG A 44 6.82 17.82 9.89
N ARG A 45 7.34 17.98 11.13
CA ARG A 45 6.76 18.84 12.18
C ARG A 45 6.72 20.34 11.84
N ASN A 46 7.56 20.79 10.92
CA ASN A 46 7.67 22.20 10.52
C ASN A 46 6.96 22.49 9.19
N LEU A 47 6.41 21.48 8.53
CA LEU A 47 5.70 21.60 7.26
C LEU A 47 4.20 21.74 7.49
N SER A 48 3.54 22.57 6.69
CA SER A 48 2.08 22.58 6.64
C SER A 48 1.54 21.24 6.11
N GLU A 49 0.27 20.92 6.38
CA GLU A 49 -0.37 19.69 5.90
C GLU A 49 -0.26 19.55 4.36
N LYS A 50 -0.39 20.67 3.64
CA LYS A 50 -0.28 20.71 2.18
C LYS A 50 1.13 20.37 1.70
N GLU A 51 2.15 20.88 2.39
CA GLU A 51 3.56 20.60 2.07
C GLU A 51 3.92 19.15 2.43
N GLN A 52 3.44 18.64 3.57
CA GLN A 52 3.61 17.23 3.95
C GLN A 52 3.04 16.30 2.87
N LYS A 53 1.79 16.54 2.46
CA LYS A 53 1.14 15.76 1.38
C LYS A 53 1.91 15.83 0.06
N ALA A 54 2.48 16.99 -0.28
CA ALA A 54 3.26 17.15 -1.50
C ALA A 54 4.60 16.38 -1.44
N GLU A 55 5.30 16.43 -0.30
CA GLU A 55 6.54 15.68 -0.11
C GLU A 55 6.30 14.16 -0.08
N GLU A 56 5.27 13.70 0.64
CA GLU A 56 4.87 12.29 0.68
C GLU A 56 4.50 11.78 -0.70
N ALA A 57 3.72 12.54 -1.47
CA ALA A 57 3.37 12.18 -2.84
C ALA A 57 4.62 12.01 -3.72
N GLN A 58 5.61 12.91 -3.60
CA GLN A 58 6.87 12.78 -4.34
C GLN A 58 7.65 11.53 -3.97
N LEU A 59 7.68 11.16 -2.68
CA LEU A 59 8.36 9.94 -2.23
C LEU A 59 7.66 8.67 -2.75
N LEU A 60 6.32 8.64 -2.70
CA LEU A 60 5.53 7.52 -3.19
C LEU A 60 5.67 7.36 -4.72
N LEU A 61 5.58 8.46 -5.47
CA LEU A 61 5.70 8.46 -6.93
C LEU A 61 7.08 7.96 -7.42
N LYS A 62 8.16 8.15 -6.64
CA LYS A 62 9.49 7.62 -6.97
C LYS A 62 9.58 6.09 -6.89
N VAL A 63 8.71 5.46 -6.09
CA VAL A 63 8.71 4.00 -5.90
C VAL A 63 7.80 3.32 -6.93
N LEU A 64 6.71 3.97 -7.30
CA LEU A 64 5.75 3.48 -8.28
C LEU A 64 6.37 3.38 -9.68
N GLN A 65 5.99 2.33 -10.41
CA GLN A 65 6.38 2.13 -11.80
C GLN A 65 5.23 2.50 -12.74
N PRO A 66 5.49 2.97 -13.98
CA PRO A 66 4.44 3.32 -14.92
C PRO A 66 3.44 2.19 -15.24
N SER A 67 3.88 0.93 -15.09
CA SER A 67 3.06 -0.25 -15.33
C SER A 67 2.27 -0.74 -14.11
N ASP A 68 2.41 -0.09 -12.95
CA ASP A 68 1.75 -0.51 -11.73
C ASP A 68 0.26 -0.16 -11.78
N HIS A 69 -0.60 -1.10 -11.37
CA HIS A 69 -2.00 -0.79 -11.12
C HIS A 69 -2.15 -0.29 -9.68
N VAL A 70 -2.33 1.01 -9.51
CA VAL A 70 -2.40 1.64 -8.19
C VAL A 70 -3.84 1.72 -7.68
N VAL A 71 -4.04 1.30 -6.44
CA VAL A 71 -5.30 1.38 -5.70
C VAL A 71 -5.05 2.21 -4.45
N LEU A 72 -5.62 3.42 -4.42
CA LEU A 72 -5.58 4.27 -3.23
C LEU A 72 -6.58 3.75 -2.19
N LEU A 73 -6.11 3.58 -0.96
CA LEU A 73 -6.97 3.30 0.19
C LEU A 73 -7.37 4.63 0.82
N ASP A 74 -8.66 4.97 0.70
CA ASP A 74 -9.23 6.26 1.12
C ASP A 74 -10.60 6.01 1.75
N GLU A 75 -10.95 6.77 2.80
CA GLU A 75 -12.20 6.61 3.54
C GLU A 75 -13.44 6.93 2.70
N LYS A 76 -13.29 7.73 1.63
CA LYS A 76 -14.34 8.05 0.66
C LYS A 76 -14.30 7.13 -0.57
N GLY A 77 -13.40 6.14 -0.55
CA GLY A 77 -13.28 5.14 -1.59
C GLY A 77 -14.47 4.20 -1.68
N LYS A 78 -14.46 3.35 -2.70
CA LYS A 78 -15.46 2.31 -2.84
C LYS A 78 -15.32 1.28 -1.72
N GLN A 79 -16.40 1.09 -0.97
CA GLN A 79 -16.46 0.07 0.08
C GLN A 79 -16.73 -1.31 -0.54
N TYR A 80 -16.09 -2.31 0.05
CA TYR A 80 -16.25 -3.71 -0.32
C TYR A 80 -16.50 -4.53 0.95
N ARG A 81 -17.48 -5.43 0.90
CA ARG A 81 -17.53 -6.59 1.79
C ARG A 81 -16.41 -7.56 1.39
N SER A 82 -16.02 -8.45 2.30
CA SER A 82 -14.90 -9.37 2.09
C SER A 82 -15.04 -10.22 0.81
N THR A 83 -16.24 -10.71 0.52
CA THR A 83 -16.51 -11.51 -0.70
C THR A 83 -16.43 -10.66 -1.97
N GLU A 84 -16.82 -9.39 -1.91
CA GLU A 84 -16.74 -8.46 -3.04
C GLU A 84 -15.29 -8.06 -3.31
N PHE A 85 -14.50 -7.88 -2.25
CA PHE A 85 -13.06 -7.63 -2.37
C PHE A 85 -12.32 -8.85 -2.95
N ALA A 86 -12.70 -10.06 -2.55
CA ALA A 86 -12.16 -11.28 -3.16
C ALA A 86 -12.46 -11.35 -4.67
N GLY A 87 -13.70 -11.06 -5.08
CA GLY A 87 -14.05 -10.99 -6.50
C GLY A 87 -13.36 -9.85 -7.25
N TYR A 88 -13.07 -8.73 -6.57
CA TYR A 88 -12.23 -7.67 -7.14
C TYR A 88 -10.79 -8.15 -7.39
N LEU A 89 -10.17 -8.81 -6.41
CA LEU A 89 -8.82 -9.36 -6.53
C LEU A 89 -8.72 -10.42 -7.64
N GLU A 90 -9.72 -11.29 -7.75
CA GLU A 90 -9.81 -12.28 -8.83
C GLU A 90 -9.82 -11.59 -10.21
N LYS A 91 -10.69 -10.60 -10.41
CA LYS A 91 -10.74 -9.81 -11.66
C LYS A 91 -9.41 -9.11 -11.96
N LYS A 92 -8.72 -8.61 -10.92
CA LYS A 92 -7.39 -7.99 -11.07
C LYS A 92 -6.33 -9.02 -11.42
N SER A 93 -6.42 -10.25 -10.95
CA SER A 93 -5.49 -11.32 -11.31
C SER A 93 -5.41 -11.58 -12.82
N HIS A 94 -6.52 -11.36 -13.54
CA HIS A 94 -6.61 -11.52 -14.99
C HIS A 94 -6.22 -10.27 -15.78
N SER A 95 -6.41 -9.08 -15.20
CA SER A 95 -6.22 -7.79 -15.91
C SER A 95 -4.91 -7.09 -15.57
N VAL A 96 -4.31 -7.37 -14.41
CA VAL A 96 -3.05 -6.77 -13.97
C VAL A 96 -1.91 -7.71 -14.30
N SER A 97 -1.15 -7.35 -15.32
CA SER A 97 -0.06 -8.17 -15.85
C SER A 97 1.12 -8.30 -14.88
N ARG A 98 1.42 -7.25 -14.09
CA ARG A 98 2.64 -7.19 -13.26
C ARG A 98 2.35 -6.98 -11.78
N GLN A 99 2.04 -5.75 -11.35
CA GLN A 99 1.90 -5.38 -9.95
C GLN A 99 0.58 -4.67 -9.66
N LEU A 100 -0.09 -5.11 -8.61
CA LEU A 100 -1.23 -4.43 -7.99
C LEU A 100 -0.72 -3.77 -6.71
N VAL A 101 -0.72 -2.44 -6.66
CA VAL A 101 -0.16 -1.66 -5.54
C VAL A 101 -1.30 -1.03 -4.75
N PHE A 102 -1.50 -1.46 -3.51
CA PHE A 102 -2.36 -0.78 -2.55
C PHE A 102 -1.54 0.31 -1.85
N LEU A 103 -2.02 1.55 -1.94
CA LEU A 103 -1.33 2.73 -1.41
C LEU A 103 -2.04 3.22 -0.13
N VAL A 104 -1.27 3.38 0.94
CA VAL A 104 -1.68 4.05 2.18
C VAL A 104 -0.87 5.35 2.30
N GLY A 105 -1.56 6.47 2.19
CA GLY A 105 -0.99 7.80 2.40
C GLY A 105 -0.86 8.15 3.87
#